data_AF-A0A0H5RBZ3-F1
#
_entry.id   AF-A0A0H5RBZ3-F1
#
_cell.length_a   1.000
_cell.length_b   1.000
_cell.length_c   1.000
_cell.angle_alpha   90.00
_cell.angle_beta   90.00
_cell.angle_gamma   90.00
#
_symmetry.space_group_name_H-M   'P 1'
#
loop_
_entity.id
_entity.type
_entity.pdbx_description
1 polymer ?
#
loop_
_entity_poly.entity_id
_entity_poly.type
_entity_poly.pdbx_seq_one_letter_code
_entity_poly.pdbx_strand_id
1 'polypeptide(L)'
;MSCLIRLVPLAIVAIVLTGTSRAGITFINGTLSGLNLYSTSFTRFIGTQYDDHINPITARMHLYDKDSCDNDQIDANAIIGSVVMVKKWAGCSADKVNDLFVRKGAVGIIVFSVFPPSIAVNCWDRCPECLPNTSDVPFMVLQESDDLVNAVADNPDCFVTIFPDYNIWEERFASWNYQIFVRWIPVILLIQIWITCAVFLCGHFQVIYSEYLASIKICNRSPSRFVRFLWGRLGYPQVALSVALLHASVMGPVLAIGGFFSTANLPGPVTLFFVTQSSGSHQVISIVSSAFWNSKVQELGRPASLLTRFLRGDSILSTVLLCLFVLLLDIGVGSLYATYFQSAYPVFDVFTSLVFLIIGVVLGFDFLSGAIGFQIECRKVSKGLGENVGPVRSDMDNLLHRLSYCAIGIGITLLIQSLAILALATPILRTAVGWNVVWGVILGVGYIKLTLIVHMFRPKRSSQQRQQVQTTSDSMPKGTRLAIAPHFKGEKGGISQSPPNCHR
;
A
#
# COMPACT_ATOMS: atom_id res chain seq x y z
N MET A 1 8.39 -22.92 -2.87
CA MET A 1 9.03 -21.58 -2.73
C MET A 1 10.15 -21.34 -3.74
N SER A 2 10.94 -22.34 -4.16
CA SER A 2 12.08 -22.14 -5.08
C SER A 2 11.74 -21.82 -6.54
N CYS A 3 10.49 -22.03 -6.98
CA CYS A 3 10.06 -21.72 -8.36
C CYS A 3 9.64 -20.25 -8.55
N LEU A 4 9.12 -19.59 -7.50
CA LEU A 4 8.63 -18.21 -7.60
C LEU A 4 9.75 -17.16 -7.64
N ILE A 5 10.92 -17.49 -7.09
CA ILE A 5 12.06 -16.57 -6.94
C ILE A 5 12.86 -16.41 -8.26
N ARG A 6 12.71 -17.34 -9.21
CA ARG A 6 13.47 -17.32 -10.48
C ARG A 6 12.75 -16.63 -11.64
N LEU A 7 11.46 -16.32 -11.51
CA LEU A 7 10.64 -15.76 -12.60
C LEU A 7 10.55 -14.22 -12.60
N VAL A 8 10.87 -13.56 -11.50
CA VAL A 8 10.71 -12.11 -11.35
C VAL A 8 11.74 -11.27 -12.14
N PRO A 9 13.03 -11.66 -12.26
CA PRO A 9 14.01 -10.83 -12.97
C PRO A 9 13.88 -10.86 -14.50
N LEU A 10 13.28 -11.91 -15.07
CA LEU A 10 13.23 -12.14 -16.53
C LEU A 10 12.05 -11.44 -17.23
N ALA A 11 11.03 -11.01 -16.48
CA ALA A 11 9.86 -10.31 -17.04
C ALA A 11 10.10 -8.79 -17.26
N ILE A 12 11.18 -8.23 -16.69
CA ILE A 12 11.44 -6.78 -16.68
C ILE A 12 12.05 -6.27 -17.99
N VAL A 13 12.58 -7.15 -18.85
CA VAL A 13 13.38 -6.76 -20.03
C VAL A 13 12.57 -6.71 -21.34
N ALA A 14 11.34 -7.24 -21.40
CA ALA A 14 10.70 -7.58 -22.67
C ALA A 14 9.61 -6.63 -23.20
N ILE A 15 9.41 -5.42 -22.66
CA ILE A 15 8.29 -4.56 -23.09
C ILE A 15 8.75 -3.13 -23.30
N VAL A 16 9.39 -2.84 -24.43
CA VAL A 16 9.57 -1.47 -24.91
C VAL A 16 9.33 -1.48 -26.42
N LEU A 17 8.54 -0.51 -26.89
CA LEU A 17 8.24 -0.11 -28.27
C LEU A 17 6.95 -0.67 -28.88
N THR A 18 5.87 0.12 -28.79
CA THR A 18 5.11 0.59 -29.96
C THR A 18 4.20 1.74 -29.53
N GLY A 19 4.13 2.79 -30.36
CA GLY A 19 3.22 3.92 -30.18
C GLY A 19 3.73 5.16 -30.90
N THR A 20 3.25 5.39 -32.13
CA THR A 20 3.39 6.67 -32.83
C THR A 20 2.28 7.60 -32.35
N SER A 21 2.60 8.57 -31.49
CA SER A 21 1.61 9.57 -31.05
C SER A 21 1.48 10.68 -32.10
N ARG A 22 0.23 11.06 -32.40
CA ARG A 22 -0.06 12.40 -32.90
C ARG A 22 0.19 13.41 -31.77
N ALA A 23 0.22 14.70 -32.09
CA ALA A 23 0.47 15.75 -31.11
C ALA A 23 -0.86 16.38 -30.70
N GLY A 24 -1.14 16.39 -29.40
CA GLY A 24 -2.37 16.91 -28.86
C GLY A 24 -2.35 18.42 -28.64
N ILE A 25 -1.17 19.04 -28.62
CA ILE A 25 -1.00 20.48 -28.61
C ILE A 25 0.04 20.87 -29.66
N THR A 26 -0.30 21.81 -30.54
CA THR A 26 0.60 22.43 -31.51
C THR A 26 0.65 23.93 -31.27
N PHE A 27 1.84 24.48 -31.05
CA PHE A 27 2.06 25.91 -30.93
C PHE A 27 2.19 26.53 -32.32
N ILE A 28 1.35 27.52 -32.63
CA ILE A 28 1.29 28.11 -33.98
C ILE A 28 2.29 29.26 -34.13
N ASN A 29 2.42 30.09 -33.11
CA ASN A 29 3.29 31.27 -33.12
C ASN A 29 4.01 31.46 -31.77
N GLY A 30 4.86 32.49 -31.69
CA GLY A 30 5.73 32.74 -30.54
C GLY A 30 7.02 31.91 -30.58
N THR A 31 7.78 31.91 -29.49
CA THR A 31 9.08 31.19 -29.43
C THR A 31 8.92 29.67 -29.47
N LEU A 32 7.71 29.15 -29.23
CA LEU A 32 7.36 27.74 -29.27
C LEU A 32 6.79 27.29 -30.62
N SER A 33 6.72 28.16 -31.64
CA SER A 33 6.10 27.84 -32.93
C SER A 33 6.62 26.54 -33.54
N GLY A 34 5.70 25.68 -33.97
CA GLY A 34 6.00 24.36 -34.54
C GLY A 34 6.24 23.27 -33.50
N LEU A 35 6.31 23.60 -32.21
CA LEU A 35 6.40 22.61 -31.14
C LEU A 35 5.09 21.83 -31.05
N ASN A 36 5.24 20.51 -30.99
CA ASN A 36 4.18 19.52 -30.95
C ASN A 36 4.36 18.70 -29.67
N LEU A 37 3.37 18.74 -28.78
CA LEU A 37 3.44 18.07 -27.49
C LEU A 37 2.35 17.00 -27.36
N TYR A 38 2.72 15.87 -26.77
CA TYR A 38 1.78 14.82 -26.41
C TYR A 38 0.91 15.27 -25.25
N SER A 39 -0.40 15.29 -25.46
CA SER A 39 -1.37 15.70 -24.43
C SER A 39 -2.69 14.98 -24.62
N THR A 40 -3.16 14.33 -23.57
CA THR A 40 -4.36 13.48 -23.58
C THR A 40 -5.45 14.10 -22.70
N SER A 41 -6.69 13.63 -22.80
CA SER A 41 -7.73 13.96 -21.82
C SER A 41 -7.29 13.54 -20.39
N PHE A 42 -7.56 14.37 -19.39
CA PHE A 42 -7.13 14.09 -18.00
C PHE A 42 -7.80 12.83 -17.43
N THR A 43 -9.10 12.69 -17.67
CA THR A 43 -9.88 11.47 -17.39
C THR A 43 -10.80 11.17 -18.57
N ARG A 44 -11.31 9.94 -18.65
CA ARG A 44 -12.36 9.60 -19.62
C ARG A 44 -13.75 10.14 -19.28
N PHE A 45 -13.88 10.85 -18.16
CA PHE A 45 -15.15 11.33 -17.63
C PHE A 45 -15.35 12.84 -17.78
N ILE A 46 -14.32 13.56 -18.20
CA ILE A 46 -14.31 15.03 -18.25
C ILE A 46 -13.77 15.48 -19.59
N GLY A 47 -14.51 16.39 -20.23
CA GLY A 47 -14.14 17.00 -21.50
C GLY A 47 -14.12 16.01 -22.66
N THR A 48 -13.70 16.51 -23.82
CA THR A 48 -13.67 15.73 -25.06
C THR A 48 -12.57 14.67 -25.04
N GLN A 49 -12.86 13.53 -25.66
CA GLN A 49 -11.98 12.38 -25.80
C GLN A 49 -11.43 12.26 -27.24
N TYR A 50 -10.36 11.49 -27.41
CA TYR A 50 -9.76 11.22 -28.73
C TYR A 50 -10.78 10.63 -29.73
N ASP A 51 -11.66 9.75 -29.26
CA ASP A 51 -12.65 9.04 -30.09
C ASP A 51 -13.90 9.87 -30.42
N ASP A 52 -14.07 11.06 -29.83
CA ASP A 52 -15.24 11.92 -30.07
C ASP A 52 -15.21 12.60 -31.45
N HIS A 53 -14.09 12.48 -32.19
CA HIS A 53 -13.91 12.99 -33.56
C HIS A 53 -14.25 14.48 -33.74
N ILE A 54 -14.00 15.30 -32.71
CA ILE A 54 -14.14 16.75 -32.82
C ILE A 54 -13.08 17.37 -33.74
N ASN A 55 -13.40 18.52 -34.31
CA ASN A 55 -12.41 19.31 -35.03
C ASN A 55 -11.38 19.89 -34.04
N PRO A 56 -10.09 19.92 -34.40
CA PRO A 56 -9.09 20.60 -33.57
C PRO A 56 -9.45 22.05 -33.32
N ILE A 57 -9.30 22.50 -32.07
CA ILE A 57 -9.65 23.87 -31.65
C ILE A 57 -8.41 24.73 -31.76
N THR A 58 -8.50 25.84 -32.49
CA THR A 58 -7.42 26.83 -32.57
C THR A 58 -7.86 28.11 -31.91
N ALA A 59 -7.15 28.52 -30.86
CA ALA A 59 -7.47 29.72 -30.09
C ALA A 59 -6.22 30.30 -29.42
N ARG A 60 -6.37 31.52 -28.89
CA ARG A 60 -5.34 32.17 -28.07
C ARG A 60 -5.18 31.36 -26.79
N MET A 61 -3.94 31.07 -26.42
CA MET A 61 -3.59 30.49 -25.14
C MET A 61 -3.62 31.57 -24.06
N HIS A 62 -4.01 31.20 -22.86
CA HIS A 62 -3.91 32.04 -21.66
C HIS A 62 -3.32 31.22 -20.51
N LEU A 63 -2.17 31.63 -19.99
CA LEU A 63 -1.58 31.00 -18.80
C LEU A 63 -2.24 31.53 -17.52
N TYR A 64 -2.90 30.64 -16.78
CA TYR A 64 -3.54 30.94 -15.49
C TYR A 64 -2.67 30.46 -14.33
N ASP A 65 -2.25 31.40 -13.46
CA ASP A 65 -1.37 31.17 -12.30
C ASP A 65 -2.00 31.63 -10.97
N LYS A 66 -3.34 31.64 -10.90
CA LYS A 66 -4.08 31.94 -9.67
C LYS A 66 -4.79 30.67 -9.16
N ASP A 67 -5.56 30.78 -8.09
CA ASP A 67 -6.35 29.65 -7.60
C ASP A 67 -7.45 29.28 -8.62
N SER A 68 -7.35 28.10 -9.21
CA SER A 68 -8.33 27.57 -10.18
C SER A 68 -9.58 27.02 -9.52
N CYS A 69 -9.59 26.89 -8.20
CA CYS A 69 -10.74 26.44 -7.42
C CYS A 69 -11.61 27.61 -6.92
N ASP A 70 -11.11 28.85 -7.04
CA ASP A 70 -11.83 30.07 -6.65
C ASP A 70 -12.45 30.75 -7.89
N ASN A 71 -13.78 30.70 -7.98
CA ASN A 71 -14.55 31.28 -9.07
C ASN A 71 -14.38 32.82 -9.18
N ASP A 72 -14.11 33.50 -8.06
CA ASP A 72 -14.03 34.96 -8.00
C ASP A 72 -12.68 35.46 -8.54
N GLN A 73 -11.66 34.60 -8.56
CA GLN A 73 -10.34 34.92 -9.13
C GLN A 73 -10.26 34.72 -10.65
N ILE A 74 -11.23 34.01 -11.24
CA ILE A 74 -11.31 33.75 -12.68
C ILE A 74 -12.08 34.90 -13.37
N ASP A 75 -11.36 35.80 -14.01
CA ASP A 75 -11.92 36.88 -14.83
C ASP A 75 -12.36 36.35 -16.19
N ALA A 76 -13.68 36.35 -16.44
CA ALA A 76 -14.26 35.87 -17.70
C ALA A 76 -13.75 36.66 -18.91
N ASN A 77 -13.49 37.96 -18.77
CA ASN A 77 -13.03 38.80 -19.89
C ASN A 77 -11.62 38.44 -20.34
N ALA A 78 -10.80 37.88 -19.44
CA ALA A 78 -9.44 37.48 -19.75
C ALA A 78 -9.36 36.13 -20.50
N ILE A 79 -10.35 35.25 -20.29
CA ILE A 79 -10.27 33.85 -20.76
C ILE A 79 -11.34 33.45 -21.79
N ILE A 80 -12.33 34.29 -22.05
CA ILE A 80 -13.38 33.98 -23.01
C ILE A 80 -12.80 33.71 -24.41
N GLY A 81 -13.18 32.59 -25.01
CA GLY A 81 -12.68 32.16 -26.33
C GLY A 81 -11.22 31.68 -26.34
N SER A 82 -10.59 31.53 -25.18
CA SER A 82 -9.19 31.11 -25.06
C SER A 82 -9.03 29.65 -24.64
N VAL A 83 -7.85 29.09 -24.93
CA VAL A 83 -7.37 27.85 -24.33
C VAL A 83 -6.63 28.22 -23.05
N VAL A 84 -7.11 27.77 -21.90
CA VAL A 84 -6.51 28.09 -20.61
C VAL A 84 -5.50 27.02 -20.22
N MET A 85 -4.24 27.42 -20.04
CA MET A 85 -3.22 26.57 -19.42
C MET A 85 -3.18 26.85 -17.92
N VAL A 86 -3.58 25.89 -17.10
CA VAL A 86 -3.58 26.01 -15.64
C VAL A 86 -2.23 25.57 -15.11
N LYS A 87 -1.46 26.52 -14.58
CA LYS A 87 -0.11 26.25 -14.05
C LYS A 87 -0.17 25.32 -12.85
N LYS A 88 -1.06 25.61 -11.90
CA LYS A 88 -1.28 24.84 -10.68
C LYS A 88 -2.73 24.94 -10.24
N TRP A 89 -3.25 23.88 -9.63
CA TRP A 89 -4.50 23.93 -8.86
C TRP A 89 -4.32 23.14 -7.56
N ALA A 90 -5.12 23.45 -6.54
CA ALA A 90 -5.24 22.62 -5.35
C ALA A 90 -6.58 22.87 -4.65
N GLY A 91 -7.12 21.85 -3.97
CA GLY A 91 -8.27 22.01 -3.10
C GLY A 91 -9.64 21.75 -3.75
N CYS A 92 -9.68 21.41 -5.04
CA CYS A 92 -10.90 20.98 -5.72
C CYS A 92 -10.62 19.93 -6.81
N SER A 93 -11.69 19.28 -7.28
CA SER A 93 -11.63 18.24 -8.31
C SER A 93 -11.32 18.81 -9.69
N ALA A 94 -10.78 17.97 -10.58
CA ALA A 94 -10.60 18.31 -11.99
C ALA A 94 -11.93 18.70 -12.67
N ASP A 95 -13.02 18.06 -12.28
CA ASP A 95 -14.38 18.35 -12.79
C ASP A 95 -14.83 19.75 -12.39
N LYS A 96 -14.54 20.18 -11.15
CA LYS A 96 -14.81 21.55 -10.68
C LYS A 96 -13.96 22.57 -11.41
N VAL A 97 -12.67 22.29 -11.61
CA VAL A 97 -11.78 23.17 -12.40
C VAL A 97 -12.33 23.34 -13.82
N ASN A 98 -12.71 22.24 -14.48
CA ASN A 98 -13.30 22.28 -15.82
C ASN A 98 -14.58 23.13 -15.85
N ASP A 99 -15.52 22.86 -14.94
CA ASP A 99 -16.79 23.60 -14.84
C ASP A 99 -16.59 25.11 -14.69
N LEU A 100 -15.67 25.53 -13.81
CA LEU A 100 -15.39 26.94 -13.57
C LEU A 100 -14.87 27.65 -14.83
N PHE A 101 -13.90 27.06 -15.53
CA PHE A 101 -13.36 27.67 -16.75
C PHE A 101 -14.34 27.64 -17.93
N VAL A 102 -15.09 26.56 -18.09
CA VAL A 102 -16.13 26.43 -19.12
C VAL A 102 -17.22 27.50 -18.93
N ARG A 103 -17.70 27.71 -17.70
CA ARG A 103 -18.70 28.76 -17.39
C ARG A 103 -18.22 30.17 -17.71
N LYS A 104 -16.90 30.38 -17.73
CA LYS A 104 -16.27 31.67 -18.02
C LYS A 104 -15.89 31.82 -19.49
N GLY A 105 -16.23 30.83 -20.32
CA GLY A 105 -16.09 30.87 -21.77
C GLY A 105 -14.78 30.33 -22.31
N ALA A 106 -14.00 29.57 -21.53
CA ALA A 106 -12.84 28.86 -22.06
C ALA A 106 -13.27 27.82 -23.11
N VAL A 107 -12.51 27.71 -24.20
CA VAL A 107 -12.75 26.75 -25.30
C VAL A 107 -11.86 25.51 -25.22
N GLY A 108 -10.96 25.47 -24.23
CA GLY A 108 -10.12 24.32 -23.90
C GLY A 108 -9.36 24.58 -22.62
N ILE A 109 -9.09 23.53 -21.85
CA ILE A 109 -8.32 23.61 -20.61
C ILE A 109 -7.17 22.60 -20.70
N ILE A 110 -5.95 23.04 -20.40
CA ILE A 110 -4.76 22.19 -20.31
C ILE A 110 -4.14 22.36 -18.95
N VAL A 111 -3.81 21.26 -18.29
CA VAL A 111 -3.24 21.29 -16.95
C VAL A 111 -1.92 20.54 -16.89
N PHE A 112 -0.99 21.03 -16.09
CA PHE A 112 0.32 20.41 -15.95
C PHE A 112 0.29 19.25 -14.94
N SER A 113 1.09 18.22 -15.22
CA SER A 113 1.26 17.07 -14.34
C SER A 113 2.72 16.65 -14.27
N VAL A 114 3.23 16.42 -13.05
CA VAL A 114 4.56 15.85 -12.81
C VAL A 114 4.67 14.37 -13.23
N PHE A 115 3.55 13.72 -13.51
CA PHE A 115 3.45 12.34 -13.98
C PHE A 115 3.17 12.27 -15.48
N PRO A 116 3.46 11.13 -16.13
CA PRO A 116 3.09 10.94 -17.53
C PRO A 116 1.60 11.21 -17.75
N PRO A 117 1.22 11.94 -18.81
CA PRO A 117 -0.15 12.35 -19.09
C PRO A 117 -1.16 11.21 -18.94
N SER A 118 -2.21 11.48 -18.17
CA SER A 118 -3.43 10.67 -17.97
C SER A 118 -3.30 9.29 -17.34
N ILE A 119 -2.38 9.18 -16.38
CA ILE A 119 -2.43 8.11 -15.36
C ILE A 119 -3.78 8.06 -14.60
N ALA A 120 -4.49 9.18 -14.57
CA ALA A 120 -5.79 9.37 -13.92
C ALA A 120 -6.98 9.03 -14.83
N VAL A 121 -6.79 8.32 -15.94
CA VAL A 121 -7.87 8.07 -16.94
C VAL A 121 -9.17 7.55 -16.33
N ASN A 122 -9.06 6.68 -15.33
CA ASN A 122 -10.21 6.08 -14.65
C ASN A 122 -10.58 6.77 -13.32
N CYS A 123 -9.95 7.89 -12.96
CA CYS A 123 -10.31 8.65 -11.77
C CYS A 123 -11.68 9.30 -11.99
N TRP A 124 -12.72 8.72 -11.39
CA TRP A 124 -14.05 9.28 -11.49
C TRP A 124 -14.34 10.20 -10.32
N ASP A 125 -14.34 11.51 -10.57
CA ASP A 125 -14.63 12.51 -9.53
C ASP A 125 -15.73 13.46 -9.98
N ARG A 126 -16.98 13.02 -9.79
CA ARG A 126 -18.16 13.77 -10.21
C ARG A 126 -18.47 14.89 -9.23
N CYS A 127 -18.48 16.12 -9.73
CA CYS A 127 -18.95 17.28 -9.00
C CYS A 127 -20.48 17.41 -9.13
N PRO A 128 -21.25 17.34 -8.02
CA PRO A 128 -22.71 17.41 -8.09
C PRO A 128 -23.26 18.77 -8.56
N GLU A 129 -22.50 19.85 -8.33
CA GLU A 129 -22.87 21.22 -8.67
C GLU A 129 -22.41 21.64 -10.08
N CYS A 130 -21.63 20.78 -10.74
CA CYS A 130 -21.03 21.07 -12.03
C CYS A 130 -22.01 20.80 -13.18
N LEU A 131 -21.77 21.45 -14.32
CA LEU A 131 -22.62 21.35 -15.50
C LEU A 131 -22.72 19.90 -15.99
N PRO A 132 -23.93 19.38 -16.27
CA PRO A 132 -24.10 17.98 -16.62
C PRO A 132 -23.55 17.58 -18.01
N ASN A 133 -23.12 18.54 -18.85
CA ASN A 133 -22.61 18.32 -20.21
C ASN A 133 -21.42 19.28 -20.52
N THR A 134 -20.28 19.11 -19.86
CA THR A 134 -19.03 19.81 -20.24
C THR A 134 -18.18 19.02 -21.25
N SER A 135 -18.77 18.03 -21.92
CA SER A 135 -18.07 17.09 -22.83
C SER A 135 -17.47 17.77 -24.06
N ASP A 136 -17.99 18.94 -24.45
CA ASP A 136 -17.65 19.58 -25.72
C ASP A 136 -16.40 20.46 -25.63
N VAL A 137 -15.87 20.66 -24.43
CA VAL A 137 -14.63 21.41 -24.17
C VAL A 137 -13.52 20.43 -23.78
N PRO A 138 -12.40 20.37 -24.51
CA PRO A 138 -11.28 19.51 -24.15
C PRO A 138 -10.71 19.88 -22.79
N PHE A 139 -10.56 18.89 -21.91
CA PHE A 139 -9.84 19.01 -20.63
C PHE A 139 -8.64 18.08 -20.63
N MET A 140 -7.49 18.65 -20.98
CA MET A 140 -6.29 17.92 -21.35
C MET A 140 -5.21 18.04 -20.29
N VAL A 141 -4.29 17.08 -20.25
CA VAL A 141 -3.14 17.07 -19.37
C VAL A 141 -1.85 17.00 -20.14
N LEU A 142 -0.89 17.80 -19.72
CA LEU A 142 0.42 17.93 -20.32
C LEU A 142 1.48 17.64 -19.26
N GLN A 143 2.55 16.97 -19.66
CA GLN A 143 3.65 16.68 -18.73
C GLN A 143 4.39 17.97 -18.40
N GLU A 144 4.55 18.26 -17.12
CA GLU A 144 5.29 19.43 -16.64
C GLU A 144 6.79 19.26 -16.90
N SER A 145 7.41 20.31 -17.45
CA SER A 145 8.85 20.53 -17.40
C SER A 145 9.12 22.01 -17.15
N ASP A 146 10.18 22.31 -16.40
CA ASP A 146 10.54 23.71 -16.08
C ASP A 146 10.73 24.53 -17.36
N ASP A 147 11.39 23.96 -18.37
CA ASP A 147 11.61 24.62 -19.67
C ASP A 147 10.30 24.95 -20.39
N LEU A 148 9.33 24.04 -20.36
CA LEU A 148 8.02 24.24 -20.99
C LEU A 148 7.21 25.30 -20.25
N VAL A 149 7.15 25.20 -18.91
CA VAL A 149 6.41 26.17 -18.09
C VAL A 149 7.00 27.57 -18.25
N ASN A 150 8.32 27.70 -18.24
CA ASN A 150 9.01 28.98 -18.45
C ASN A 150 8.75 29.51 -19.87
N ALA A 151 8.87 28.68 -20.91
CA ALA A 151 8.65 29.12 -22.28
C ALA A 151 7.18 29.54 -22.56
N VAL A 152 6.22 28.87 -21.93
CA VAL A 152 4.80 29.26 -21.96
C VAL A 152 4.58 30.57 -21.20
N ALA A 153 5.23 30.75 -20.04
CA ALA A 153 5.15 32.00 -19.27
C ALA A 153 5.76 33.20 -20.01
N ASP A 154 6.82 32.97 -20.80
CA ASP A 154 7.46 33.98 -21.63
C ASP A 154 6.62 34.34 -22.89
N ASN A 155 5.64 33.50 -23.25
CA ASN A 155 4.72 33.73 -24.37
C ASN A 155 3.25 33.50 -23.95
N PRO A 156 2.71 34.30 -23.02
CA PRO A 156 1.43 34.01 -22.36
C PRO A 156 0.22 34.03 -23.29
N ASP A 157 0.38 34.53 -24.53
CA ASP A 157 -0.69 34.83 -25.48
C ASP A 157 -0.48 34.23 -26.89
N CYS A 158 0.32 33.17 -27.01
CA CYS A 158 0.47 32.49 -28.29
C CYS A 158 -0.80 31.77 -28.73
N PHE A 159 -0.99 31.54 -30.03
CA PHE A 159 -2.06 30.70 -30.54
C PHE A 159 -1.64 29.24 -30.50
N VAL A 160 -2.55 28.39 -30.06
CA VAL A 160 -2.38 26.94 -30.00
C VAL A 160 -3.52 26.24 -30.73
N THR A 161 -3.20 25.14 -31.39
CA THR A 161 -4.19 24.16 -31.84
C THR A 161 -4.19 23.00 -30.85
N ILE A 162 -5.36 22.62 -30.35
CA ILE A 162 -5.51 21.54 -29.38
C ILE A 162 -6.46 20.46 -29.89
N PHE A 163 -6.14 19.22 -29.57
CA PHE A 163 -6.98 18.05 -29.78
C PHE A 163 -6.48 16.94 -28.85
N PRO A 164 -7.34 16.26 -28.06
CA PRO A 164 -6.87 15.24 -27.12
C PRO A 164 -6.21 14.07 -27.86
N ASP A 165 -4.98 13.70 -27.50
CA ASP A 165 -4.32 12.50 -28.02
C ASP A 165 -4.90 11.21 -27.43
N TYR A 166 -4.60 10.09 -28.11
CA TYR A 166 -4.85 8.76 -27.59
C TYR A 166 -4.16 8.53 -26.25
N ASN A 167 -4.93 8.04 -25.28
CA ASN A 167 -4.44 7.77 -23.94
C ASN A 167 -3.87 6.35 -23.81
N ILE A 168 -2.54 6.25 -23.81
CA ILE A 168 -1.82 4.98 -23.68
C ILE A 168 -2.12 4.21 -22.37
N TRP A 169 -2.65 4.89 -21.35
CA TRP A 169 -2.96 4.26 -20.07
C TRP A 169 -4.19 3.37 -20.14
N GLU A 170 -5.12 3.61 -21.07
CA GLU A 170 -6.30 2.74 -21.23
C GLU A 170 -5.89 1.32 -21.61
N GLU A 171 -5.11 1.20 -22.69
CA GLU A 171 -4.50 -0.06 -23.11
C GLU A 171 -3.58 -0.64 -22.04
N ARG A 172 -2.73 0.18 -21.39
CA ARG A 172 -1.82 -0.30 -20.36
C ARG A 172 -2.58 -0.88 -19.17
N PHE A 173 -3.60 -0.20 -18.69
CA PHE A 173 -4.42 -0.66 -17.57
C PHE A 173 -5.24 -1.89 -17.94
N ALA A 174 -5.73 -2.00 -19.17
CA ALA A 174 -6.39 -3.21 -19.66
C ALA A 174 -5.40 -4.39 -19.87
N SER A 175 -4.10 -4.10 -20.04
CA SER A 175 -3.11 -5.13 -20.35
C SER A 175 -3.00 -6.20 -19.27
N TRP A 176 -2.80 -7.45 -19.71
CA TRP A 176 -2.67 -8.59 -18.80
C TRP A 176 -1.53 -8.41 -17.80
N ASN A 177 -0.41 -7.83 -18.23
CA ASN A 177 0.76 -7.59 -17.37
C ASN A 177 0.39 -6.69 -16.19
N TYR A 178 -0.32 -5.59 -16.45
CA TYR A 178 -0.75 -4.68 -15.39
C TYR A 178 -1.74 -5.37 -14.44
N GLN A 179 -2.76 -5.99 -15.01
CA GLN A 179 -3.78 -6.68 -14.22
C GLN A 179 -3.18 -7.80 -13.36
N ILE A 180 -2.22 -8.56 -13.84
CA ILE A 180 -1.60 -9.64 -13.07
C ILE A 180 -0.64 -9.09 -12.01
N PHE A 181 0.34 -8.25 -12.39
CA PHE A 181 1.44 -7.88 -11.50
C PHE A 181 1.11 -6.76 -10.52
N VAL A 182 0.26 -5.80 -10.90
CA VAL A 182 -0.09 -4.65 -10.07
C VAL A 182 -1.40 -4.90 -9.30
N ARG A 183 -2.33 -5.67 -9.86
CA ARG A 183 -3.64 -5.92 -9.22
C ARG A 183 -3.75 -7.31 -8.61
N TRP A 184 -3.83 -8.36 -9.43
CA TRP A 184 -4.30 -9.67 -8.96
C TRP A 184 -3.29 -10.43 -8.09
N ILE A 185 -2.00 -10.43 -8.41
CA ILE A 185 -0.98 -11.06 -7.55
C ILE A 185 -0.97 -10.38 -6.16
N PRO A 186 -0.85 -9.05 -6.06
CA PRO A 186 -1.03 -8.33 -4.80
C PRO A 186 -2.31 -8.66 -4.03
N VAL A 187 -3.47 -8.71 -4.70
CA VAL A 187 -4.75 -9.05 -4.06
C VAL A 187 -4.74 -10.48 -3.50
N ILE A 188 -4.22 -11.45 -4.25
CA ILE A 188 -4.11 -12.84 -3.79
C ILE A 188 -3.19 -12.93 -2.57
N LEU A 189 -2.06 -12.22 -2.58
CA LEU A 189 -1.15 -12.15 -1.44
C LEU A 189 -1.83 -11.52 -0.22
N LEU A 190 -2.61 -10.45 -0.42
CA LEU A 190 -3.39 -9.81 0.65
C LEU A 190 -4.46 -10.74 1.23
N ILE A 191 -5.18 -11.50 0.40
CA ILE A 191 -6.13 -12.51 0.87
C ILE A 191 -5.41 -13.59 1.68
N GLN A 192 -4.26 -14.09 1.18
CA GLN A 192 -3.45 -15.05 1.92
C GLN A 192 -3.00 -14.47 3.26
N ILE A 193 -2.46 -13.25 3.29
CA ILE A 193 -2.06 -12.55 4.51
C ILE A 193 -3.24 -12.44 5.47
N TRP A 194 -4.41 -12.02 4.99
CA TRP A 194 -5.62 -11.88 5.81
C TRP A 194 -6.02 -13.20 6.49
N ILE A 195 -6.14 -14.28 5.72
CA ILE A 195 -6.48 -15.61 6.25
C ILE A 195 -5.41 -16.07 7.25
N THR A 196 -4.13 -15.94 6.89
CA THR A 196 -3.02 -16.45 7.70
C THR A 196 -2.89 -15.67 9.01
N CYS A 197 -3.06 -14.34 8.97
CA CYS A 197 -3.13 -13.49 10.16
C CYS A 197 -4.28 -13.89 11.06
N ALA A 198 -5.49 -14.08 10.53
CA ALA A 198 -6.66 -14.48 11.31
C ALA A 198 -6.42 -15.81 12.03
N VAL A 199 -5.89 -16.81 11.32
CA VAL A 199 -5.56 -18.13 11.89
C VAL A 199 -4.47 -18.01 12.96
N PHE A 200 -3.41 -17.24 12.72
CA PHE A 200 -2.30 -17.10 13.67
C PHE A 200 -2.69 -16.28 14.90
N LEU A 201 -3.48 -15.21 14.75
CA LEU A 201 -4.07 -14.46 15.86
C LEU A 201 -4.95 -15.35 16.71
N CYS A 202 -5.86 -16.12 16.08
CA CYS A 202 -6.69 -17.08 16.80
C CYS A 202 -5.84 -18.08 17.59
N GLY A 203 -4.77 -18.61 16.99
CA GLY A 203 -3.82 -19.49 17.69
C GLY A 203 -3.13 -18.82 18.87
N HIS A 204 -2.67 -17.57 18.74
CA HIS A 204 -2.10 -16.80 19.85
C HIS A 204 -3.11 -16.55 20.98
N PHE A 205 -4.34 -16.17 20.63
CA PHE A 205 -5.41 -15.98 21.63
C PHE A 205 -5.80 -17.28 22.32
N GLN A 206 -5.81 -18.42 21.62
CA GLN A 206 -6.03 -19.72 22.23
C GLN A 206 -4.95 -20.07 23.26
N VAL A 207 -3.68 -19.78 22.96
CA VAL A 207 -2.59 -19.97 23.92
C VAL A 207 -2.78 -19.08 25.14
N ILE A 208 -3.00 -17.77 24.95
CA ILE A 208 -3.22 -16.83 26.06
C ILE A 208 -4.45 -17.23 26.90
N TYR A 209 -5.54 -17.66 26.25
CA TYR A 209 -6.73 -18.12 26.93
C TYR A 209 -6.47 -19.40 27.74
N SER A 210 -5.71 -20.35 27.20
CA SER A 210 -5.32 -21.56 27.94
C SER A 210 -4.47 -21.23 29.17
N GLU A 211 -3.54 -20.27 29.07
CA GLU A 211 -2.75 -19.78 30.20
C GLU A 211 -3.63 -19.07 31.25
N TYR A 212 -4.62 -18.30 30.82
CA TYR A 212 -5.59 -17.69 31.73
C TYR A 212 -6.40 -18.73 32.50
N LEU A 213 -6.88 -19.78 31.80
CA LEU A 213 -7.62 -20.87 32.44
C LEU A 213 -6.76 -21.65 33.44
N ALA A 214 -5.47 -21.84 33.13
CA ALA A 214 -4.52 -22.52 34.00
C ALA A 214 -4.11 -21.67 35.22
N SER A 215 -4.01 -20.35 35.07
CA SER A 215 -3.54 -19.44 36.11
C SER A 215 -4.66 -18.94 37.05
N ILE A 216 -5.91 -18.86 36.58
CA ILE A 216 -7.02 -18.32 37.37
C ILE A 216 -8.04 -19.41 37.72
N LYS A 217 -8.25 -19.61 39.04
CA LYS A 217 -9.30 -20.48 39.60
C LYS A 217 -10.67 -20.15 38.98
N ILE A 218 -11.47 -21.18 38.68
CA ILE A 218 -12.77 -21.07 38.00
C ILE A 218 -13.67 -19.97 38.61
N CYS A 219 -13.77 -19.96 39.94
CA CYS A 219 -14.55 -19.00 40.74
C CYS A 219 -14.17 -17.52 40.56
N ASN A 220 -12.94 -17.28 40.11
CA ASN A 220 -12.36 -15.94 39.99
C ASN A 220 -12.30 -15.45 38.55
N ARG A 221 -12.87 -16.20 37.60
CA ARG A 221 -12.88 -15.82 36.19
C ARG A 221 -13.96 -14.76 35.96
N SER A 222 -13.59 -13.63 35.39
CA SER A 222 -14.53 -12.61 34.92
C SER A 222 -14.04 -11.99 33.60
N PRO A 223 -14.94 -11.46 32.75
CA PRO A 223 -14.54 -10.80 31.51
C PRO A 223 -13.56 -9.65 31.74
N SER A 224 -13.76 -8.84 32.79
CA SER A 224 -12.85 -7.73 33.13
C SER A 224 -11.44 -8.22 33.49
N ARG A 225 -11.32 -9.28 34.31
CA ARG A 225 -10.02 -9.88 34.64
C ARG A 225 -9.36 -10.53 33.43
N PHE A 226 -10.14 -11.14 32.54
CA PHE A 226 -9.63 -11.67 31.28
C PHE A 226 -9.07 -10.57 30.39
N VAL A 227 -9.78 -9.45 30.21
CA VAL A 227 -9.29 -8.31 29.44
C VAL A 227 -8.00 -7.74 30.05
N ARG A 228 -7.94 -7.56 31.37
CA ARG A 228 -6.73 -7.10 32.05
C ARG A 228 -5.56 -8.08 31.89
N PHE A 229 -5.83 -9.38 31.99
CA PHE A 229 -4.84 -10.43 31.76
C PHE A 229 -4.36 -10.41 30.31
N LEU A 230 -5.29 -10.25 29.36
CA LEU A 230 -5.00 -10.18 27.94
C LEU A 230 -4.10 -8.99 27.62
N TRP A 231 -4.43 -7.80 28.12
CA TRP A 231 -3.60 -6.60 27.96
C TRP A 231 -2.18 -6.78 28.48
N GLY A 232 -2.00 -7.51 29.59
CA GLY A 232 -0.67 -7.85 30.12
C GLY A 232 0.09 -8.89 29.31
N ARG A 233 -0.54 -9.55 28.32
CA ARG A 233 0.03 -10.64 27.50
C ARG A 233 0.11 -10.31 26.01
N LEU A 234 -0.47 -9.20 25.57
CA LEU A 234 -0.31 -8.72 24.20
C LEU A 234 1.14 -8.27 24.00
N GLY A 235 1.83 -8.92 23.07
CA GLY A 235 3.19 -8.56 22.66
C GLY A 235 3.26 -8.12 21.19
N TYR A 236 4.49 -7.91 20.73
CA TYR A 236 4.76 -7.54 19.33
C TYR A 236 4.10 -8.46 18.29
N PRO A 237 4.07 -9.80 18.44
CA PRO A 237 3.44 -10.67 17.44
C PRO A 237 1.95 -10.39 17.25
N GLN A 238 1.20 -10.19 18.33
CA GLN A 238 -0.23 -9.93 18.26
C GLN A 238 -0.49 -8.56 17.62
N VAL A 239 0.27 -7.53 18.01
CA VAL A 239 0.15 -6.19 17.42
C VAL A 239 0.45 -6.22 15.92
N ALA A 240 1.57 -6.82 15.50
CA ALA A 240 1.96 -6.89 14.10
C ALA A 240 0.92 -7.65 13.25
N LEU A 241 0.41 -8.79 13.75
CA LEU A 241 -0.61 -9.56 13.04
C LEU A 241 -1.95 -8.84 12.98
N SER A 242 -2.34 -8.11 14.04
CA SER A 242 -3.58 -7.30 14.06
C SER A 242 -3.52 -6.16 13.05
N VAL A 243 -2.41 -5.41 13.01
CA VAL A 243 -2.22 -4.34 12.02
C VAL A 243 -2.15 -4.90 10.60
N ALA A 244 -1.47 -6.04 10.39
CA ALA A 244 -1.43 -6.72 9.09
C ALA A 244 -2.80 -7.22 8.64
N LEU A 245 -3.61 -7.74 9.55
CA LEU A 245 -4.99 -8.16 9.27
C LEU A 245 -5.84 -6.97 8.83
N LEU A 246 -5.80 -5.86 9.60
CA LEU A 246 -6.55 -4.65 9.29
C LEU A 246 -6.13 -4.06 7.93
N HIS A 247 -4.82 -3.97 7.71
CA HIS A 247 -4.26 -3.51 6.45
C HIS A 247 -4.77 -4.35 5.27
N ALA A 248 -4.72 -5.69 5.39
CA ALA A 248 -5.20 -6.57 4.33
C ALA A 248 -6.72 -6.50 4.12
N SER A 249 -7.50 -6.27 5.19
CA SER A 249 -8.95 -6.07 5.11
C SER A 249 -9.34 -4.78 4.38
N VAL A 250 -8.51 -3.74 4.47
CA VAL A 250 -8.77 -2.45 3.79
C VAL A 250 -8.20 -2.45 2.38
N MET A 251 -6.90 -2.76 2.23
CA MET A 251 -6.21 -2.67 0.94
C MET A 251 -6.63 -3.77 -0.04
N GLY A 252 -7.03 -4.95 0.45
CA GLY A 252 -7.48 -6.05 -0.40
C GLY A 252 -8.66 -5.62 -1.29
N PRO A 253 -9.78 -5.17 -0.71
CA PRO A 253 -10.92 -4.65 -1.47
C PRO A 253 -10.59 -3.41 -2.30
N VAL A 254 -9.83 -2.45 -1.77
CA VAL A 254 -9.46 -1.24 -2.53
C VAL A 254 -8.71 -1.61 -3.81
N LEU A 255 -7.74 -2.51 -3.72
CA LEU A 255 -6.97 -2.95 -4.88
C LEU A 255 -7.77 -3.89 -5.78
N ALA A 256 -8.59 -4.78 -5.23
CA ALA A 256 -9.43 -5.69 -6.00
C ALA A 256 -10.49 -4.94 -6.81
N ILE A 257 -11.14 -3.92 -6.24
CA ILE A 257 -12.23 -3.16 -6.85
C ILE A 257 -11.66 -2.03 -7.73
N GLY A 258 -10.80 -1.17 -7.17
CA GLY A 258 -10.24 0.01 -7.82
C GLY A 258 -9.05 -0.27 -8.73
N GLY A 259 -8.38 -1.42 -8.57
CA GLY A 259 -7.36 -1.89 -9.50
C GLY A 259 -6.13 -0.99 -9.63
N PHE A 260 -5.84 -0.13 -8.66
CA PHE A 260 -4.76 0.87 -8.71
C PHE A 260 -4.81 1.69 -10.01
N PHE A 261 -5.78 2.59 -10.14
CA PHE A 261 -6.09 3.36 -11.36
C PHE A 261 -6.59 2.57 -12.58
N SER A 262 -6.58 1.22 -12.57
CA SER A 262 -7.04 0.47 -13.75
C SER A 262 -8.55 0.33 -13.91
N THR A 263 -9.34 0.71 -12.90
CA THR A 263 -10.80 0.72 -13.00
C THR A 263 -11.35 2.03 -12.45
N ALA A 264 -12.59 2.35 -12.85
CA ALA A 264 -13.33 3.49 -12.34
C ALA A 264 -14.37 3.10 -11.28
N ASN A 265 -14.19 1.94 -10.64
CA ASN A 265 -15.18 1.42 -9.69
C ASN A 265 -15.13 2.12 -8.33
N LEU A 266 -14.07 2.88 -8.06
CA LEU A 266 -13.93 3.70 -6.86
C LEU A 266 -13.91 5.18 -7.24
N PRO A 267 -14.48 6.07 -6.41
CA PRO A 267 -14.34 7.51 -6.59
C PRO A 267 -12.87 7.93 -6.63
N GLY A 268 -12.57 8.99 -7.38
CA GLY A 268 -11.25 9.60 -7.52
C GLY A 268 -10.59 9.87 -6.16
N PRO A 269 -11.25 10.60 -5.23
CA PRO A 269 -10.70 10.88 -3.91
C PRO A 269 -10.34 9.62 -3.10
N VAL A 270 -11.12 8.55 -3.21
CA VAL A 270 -10.83 7.27 -2.53
C VAL A 270 -9.61 6.59 -3.16
N THR A 271 -9.53 6.58 -4.49
CA THR A 271 -8.38 6.02 -5.22
C THR A 271 -7.09 6.77 -4.86
N LEU A 272 -7.17 8.10 -4.81
CA LEU A 272 -6.05 8.98 -4.45
C LEU A 272 -5.65 8.84 -2.98
N PHE A 273 -6.59 8.73 -2.05
CA PHE A 273 -6.30 8.49 -0.63
C PHE A 273 -5.44 7.22 -0.43
N PHE A 274 -5.76 6.17 -1.17
CA PHE A 274 -5.06 4.88 -1.09
C PHE A 274 -3.93 4.72 -2.12
N VAL A 275 -3.50 5.79 -2.80
CA VAL A 275 -2.42 5.71 -3.80
C VAL A 275 -1.09 5.27 -3.17
N THR A 276 -0.83 5.67 -1.92
CA THR A 276 0.34 5.23 -1.14
C THR A 276 0.20 3.79 -0.64
N GLN A 277 -0.93 3.13 -0.91
CA GLN A 277 -1.23 1.76 -0.54
C GLN A 277 -1.17 1.52 0.97
N SER A 278 -1.52 2.55 1.75
CA SER A 278 -1.35 2.57 3.21
C SER A 278 0.07 2.14 3.64
N SER A 279 1.07 2.71 2.97
CA SER A 279 2.49 2.42 3.20
C SER A 279 2.91 2.62 4.67
N GLY A 280 2.25 3.50 5.41
CA GLY A 280 2.47 3.70 6.83
C GLY A 280 2.15 2.44 7.64
N SER A 281 1.07 1.73 7.31
CA SER A 281 0.73 0.44 7.93
C SER A 281 1.81 -0.62 7.69
N HIS A 282 2.37 -0.68 6.46
CA HIS A 282 3.48 -1.60 6.14
C HIS A 282 4.69 -1.31 7.02
N GLN A 283 5.02 -0.03 7.18
CA GLN A 283 6.17 0.39 7.97
C GLN A 283 5.96 0.12 9.46
N VAL A 284 4.76 0.36 10.01
CA VAL A 284 4.43 -0.01 11.40
C VAL A 284 4.64 -1.50 11.63
N ILE A 285 4.14 -2.35 10.72
CA ILE A 285 4.32 -3.80 10.83
C ILE A 285 5.82 -4.15 10.81
N SER A 286 6.62 -3.51 9.95
CA SER A 286 8.08 -3.69 9.91
C SER A 286 8.80 -3.19 11.17
N ILE A 287 8.40 -2.05 11.73
CA ILE A 287 8.97 -1.48 12.96
C ILE A 287 8.68 -2.40 14.16
N VAL A 288 7.42 -2.80 14.34
CA VAL A 288 7.00 -3.73 15.42
C VAL A 288 7.73 -5.07 15.29
N SER A 289 7.91 -5.56 14.05
CA SER A 289 8.65 -6.78 13.76
C SER A 289 10.13 -6.66 14.06
N SER A 290 10.73 -5.51 13.75
CA SER A 290 12.13 -5.23 14.06
C SER A 290 12.33 -5.13 15.56
N ALA A 291 11.47 -4.43 16.30
CA ALA A 291 11.53 -4.36 17.76
C ALA A 291 11.47 -5.76 18.41
N PHE A 292 10.58 -6.62 17.93
CA PHE A 292 10.55 -8.03 18.35
C PHE A 292 11.88 -8.74 18.07
N TRP A 293 12.35 -8.69 16.82
CA TRP A 293 13.58 -9.36 16.38
C TRP A 293 14.78 -8.90 17.20
N ASN A 294 14.85 -7.61 17.48
CA ASN A 294 15.93 -7.01 18.23
C ASN A 294 15.92 -7.34 19.71
N SER A 295 14.75 -7.46 20.33
CA SER A 295 14.65 -7.97 21.69
C SER A 295 15.30 -9.36 21.80
N LYS A 296 15.19 -10.19 20.75
CA LYS A 296 15.79 -11.53 20.70
C LYS A 296 17.29 -11.52 20.41
N VAL A 297 17.77 -10.61 19.55
CA VAL A 297 19.20 -10.48 19.26
C VAL A 297 19.96 -9.84 20.43
N GLN A 298 19.33 -8.95 21.20
CA GLN A 298 19.96 -8.33 22.39
C GLN A 298 20.28 -9.35 23.49
N GLU A 299 19.48 -10.41 23.62
CA GLU A 299 19.78 -11.54 24.51
C GLU A 299 21.15 -12.19 24.18
N LEU A 300 21.73 -11.94 23.01
CA LEU A 300 23.05 -12.41 22.57
C LEU A 300 24.20 -11.40 22.79
N GLY A 301 23.95 -10.25 23.44
CA GLY A 301 25.01 -9.35 23.94
C GLY A 301 25.71 -8.47 22.90
N ARG A 302 25.09 -8.15 21.75
CA ARG A 302 25.70 -7.26 20.73
C ARG A 302 25.39 -5.77 20.95
N PRO A 303 26.41 -4.88 21.01
CA PRO A 303 26.20 -3.44 21.10
C PRO A 303 25.62 -2.86 19.80
N ALA A 304 24.80 -1.81 19.90
CA ALA A 304 24.17 -1.12 18.77
C ALA A 304 24.37 0.41 18.86
N SER A 305 24.46 1.08 17.69
CA SER A 305 24.58 2.54 17.59
C SER A 305 23.32 3.26 18.08
N LEU A 306 23.39 4.54 18.47
CA LEU A 306 22.23 5.30 19.00
C LEU A 306 21.04 5.39 18.04
N LEU A 307 21.29 5.69 16.75
CA LEU A 307 20.24 5.74 15.72
C LEU A 307 19.61 4.36 15.52
N THR A 308 20.45 3.32 15.51
CA THR A 308 19.97 1.95 15.51
C THR A 308 19.12 1.73 16.74
N ARG A 309 19.58 1.98 17.97
CA ARG A 309 18.82 1.80 19.23
C ARG A 309 17.45 2.49 19.24
N PHE A 310 17.33 3.68 18.67
CA PHE A 310 16.05 4.40 18.54
C PHE A 310 15.09 3.69 17.57
N LEU A 311 15.56 3.34 16.37
CA LEU A 311 14.77 2.65 15.33
C LEU A 311 14.56 1.16 15.65
N ARG A 312 15.43 0.58 16.48
CA ARG A 312 15.46 -0.79 17.00
C ARG A 312 14.42 -0.99 18.10
N GLY A 313 13.92 0.10 18.68
CA GLY A 313 12.85 0.05 19.66
C GLY A 313 13.31 -0.34 21.07
N ASP A 314 14.53 0.04 21.47
CA ASP A 314 15.05 -0.19 22.83
C ASP A 314 14.13 0.37 23.93
N SER A 315 13.31 1.37 23.57
CA SER A 315 12.21 1.88 24.38
C SER A 315 10.88 1.61 23.71
N ILE A 316 9.94 0.97 24.43
CA ILE A 316 8.56 0.74 23.97
C ILE A 316 7.91 2.06 23.57
N LEU A 317 8.13 3.12 24.34
CA LEU A 317 7.57 4.45 24.06
C LEU A 317 8.08 5.00 22.73
N SER A 318 9.39 4.85 22.46
CA SER A 318 9.99 5.27 21.18
C SER A 318 9.37 4.54 20.00
N THR A 319 9.21 3.22 20.10
CA THR A 319 8.57 2.40 19.07
C THR A 319 7.13 2.84 18.81
N VAL A 320 6.36 3.09 19.87
CA VAL A 320 4.97 3.56 19.76
C VAL A 320 4.92 4.94 19.09
N LEU A 321 5.76 5.88 19.51
CA LEU A 321 5.82 7.22 18.91
C LEU A 321 6.21 7.16 17.43
N LEU A 322 7.19 6.34 17.07
CA LEU A 322 7.60 6.15 15.68
C LEU A 322 6.46 5.53 14.84
N CYS A 323 5.76 4.53 15.37
CA CYS A 323 4.61 3.93 14.68
C CYS A 323 3.48 4.95 14.47
N LEU A 324 3.16 5.75 15.48
CA LEU A 324 2.15 6.81 15.38
C LEU A 324 2.56 7.87 14.36
N PHE A 325 3.81 8.33 14.39
CA PHE A 325 4.34 9.29 13.43
C PHE A 325 4.17 8.80 11.98
N VAL A 326 4.57 7.55 11.71
CA VAL A 326 4.50 6.98 10.37
C VAL A 326 3.05 6.78 9.89
N LEU A 327 2.13 6.38 10.78
CA LEU A 327 0.71 6.28 10.44
C LEU A 327 0.08 7.64 10.17
N LEU A 328 0.33 8.64 11.03
CA LEU A 328 -0.21 9.98 10.86
C LEU A 328 0.34 10.65 9.59
N LEU A 329 1.61 10.43 9.27
CA LEU A 329 2.21 10.91 8.03
C LEU A 329 1.50 10.30 6.81
N ASP A 330 1.32 8.98 6.77
CA ASP A 330 0.65 8.29 5.65
C ASP A 330 -0.83 8.70 5.50
N ILE A 331 -1.56 8.83 6.62
CA ILE A 331 -2.95 9.35 6.61
C ILE A 331 -2.99 10.79 6.12
N GLY A 332 -2.11 11.65 6.64
CA GLY A 332 -2.05 13.06 6.24
C GLY A 332 -1.75 13.21 4.75
N VAL A 333 -0.76 12.47 4.25
CA VAL A 333 -0.41 12.44 2.83
C VAL A 333 -1.56 11.89 1.99
N GLY A 334 -2.18 10.78 2.38
CA GLY A 334 -3.37 10.25 1.71
C GLY A 334 -4.52 11.26 1.67
N SER A 335 -4.75 12.00 2.75
CA SER A 335 -5.74 13.08 2.79
C SER A 335 -5.39 14.23 1.83
N LEU A 336 -4.11 14.62 1.73
CA LEU A 336 -3.66 15.63 0.77
C LEU A 336 -3.83 15.19 -0.69
N TYR A 337 -3.58 13.90 -0.98
CA TYR A 337 -3.87 13.32 -2.30
C TYR A 337 -5.38 13.37 -2.61
N ALA A 338 -6.22 12.99 -1.64
CA ALA A 338 -7.66 12.95 -1.80
C ALA A 338 -8.29 14.35 -2.03
N THR A 339 -7.63 15.41 -1.59
CA THR A 339 -8.04 16.81 -1.80
C THR A 339 -7.33 17.49 -2.97
N TYR A 340 -6.60 16.74 -3.80
CA TYR A 340 -5.85 17.25 -4.95
C TYR A 340 -4.78 18.28 -4.60
N PHE A 341 -4.36 18.35 -3.34
CA PHE A 341 -3.39 19.34 -2.86
C PHE A 341 -1.98 19.11 -3.43
N GLN A 342 -1.67 17.86 -3.75
CA GLN A 342 -0.41 17.43 -4.37
C GLN A 342 -0.12 18.19 -5.68
N SER A 343 -1.15 18.52 -6.46
CA SER A 343 -1.01 19.25 -7.73
C SER A 343 -0.37 20.64 -7.56
N ALA A 344 -0.46 21.25 -6.37
CA ALA A 344 0.23 22.52 -6.08
C ALA A 344 1.55 22.35 -5.31
N TYR A 345 1.67 21.29 -4.50
CA TYR A 345 2.79 21.11 -3.55
C TYR A 345 3.46 19.73 -3.67
N PRO A 346 4.20 19.45 -4.76
CA PRO A 346 4.85 18.15 -4.98
C PRO A 346 5.98 17.84 -3.99
N VAL A 347 6.45 18.82 -3.21
CA VAL A 347 7.51 18.65 -2.20
C VAL A 347 7.13 17.62 -1.12
N PHE A 348 5.83 17.51 -0.79
CA PHE A 348 5.36 16.54 0.21
C PHE A 348 5.61 15.08 -0.20
N ASP A 349 5.53 14.78 -1.49
CA ASP A 349 5.80 13.43 -2.02
C ASP A 349 7.27 13.07 -1.85
N VAL A 350 8.16 14.01 -2.16
CA VAL A 350 9.61 13.83 -2.01
C VAL A 350 9.96 13.59 -0.55
N PHE A 351 9.41 14.42 0.36
CA PHE A 351 9.65 14.28 1.80
C PHE A 351 9.15 12.91 2.31
N THR A 352 7.91 12.54 1.99
CA THR A 352 7.30 11.29 2.45
C THR A 352 8.04 10.07 1.92
N SER A 353 8.37 10.08 0.63
CA SER A 353 9.15 9.02 -0.01
C SER A 353 10.53 8.88 0.62
N LEU A 354 11.20 9.99 0.92
CA LEU A 354 12.51 10.00 1.59
C LEU A 354 12.44 9.42 3.01
N VAL A 355 11.41 9.79 3.79
CA VAL A 355 11.20 9.23 5.14
C VAL A 355 11.00 7.73 5.08
N PHE A 356 10.12 7.23 4.20
CA PHE A 356 9.88 5.79 4.07
C PHE A 356 11.07 5.03 3.48
N LEU A 357 11.85 5.66 2.60
CA LEU A 357 13.10 5.13 2.09
C LEU A 357 14.12 4.95 3.22
N ILE A 358 14.35 5.97 4.04
CA ILE A 358 15.31 5.93 5.16
C ILE A 358 14.91 4.84 6.15
N ILE A 359 13.62 4.80 6.55
CA ILE A 359 13.11 3.77 7.47
C ILE A 359 13.30 2.38 6.85
N GLY A 360 12.94 2.20 5.58
CA GLY A 360 13.06 0.93 4.87
C GLY A 360 14.49 0.42 4.78
N VAL A 361 15.44 1.30 4.44
CA VAL A 361 16.87 0.98 4.35
C VAL A 361 17.43 0.60 5.72
N VAL A 362 17.17 1.40 6.76
CA VAL A 362 17.70 1.13 8.10
C VAL A 362 17.16 -0.19 8.65
N LEU A 363 15.84 -0.41 8.57
CA LEU A 363 15.23 -1.67 9.00
C LEU A 363 15.72 -2.85 8.17
N GLY A 364 15.90 -2.66 6.85
CA GLY A 364 16.41 -3.68 5.95
C GLY A 364 17.80 -4.18 6.36
N PHE A 365 18.72 -3.26 6.61
CA PHE A 365 20.07 -3.59 7.10
C PHE A 365 20.07 -4.18 8.51
N ASP A 366 19.21 -3.70 9.40
CA ASP A 366 19.09 -4.20 10.77
C ASP A 366 18.62 -5.67 10.80
N PHE A 367 17.56 -6.00 10.04
CA PHE A 367 17.12 -7.39 9.88
C PHE A 367 18.21 -8.29 9.30
N LEU A 368 18.90 -7.83 8.25
CA LEU A 368 19.91 -8.64 7.56
C LEU A 368 21.14 -8.89 8.44
N SER A 369 21.69 -7.82 9.02
CA SER A 369 22.87 -7.91 9.90
C SER A 369 22.56 -8.69 11.18
N GLY A 370 21.38 -8.48 11.78
CA GLY A 370 20.89 -9.23 12.92
C GLY A 370 20.72 -10.72 12.62
N ALA A 371 20.12 -11.07 11.48
CA ALA A 371 19.92 -12.46 11.07
C ALA A 371 21.22 -13.20 10.73
N ILE A 372 22.14 -12.56 10.01
CA ILE A 372 23.46 -13.15 9.73
C ILE A 372 24.24 -13.35 11.03
N GLY A 373 24.22 -12.35 11.91
CA GLY A 373 24.83 -12.43 13.23
C GLY A 373 24.30 -13.59 14.06
N PHE A 374 22.97 -13.72 14.09
CA PHE A 374 22.26 -14.79 14.77
C PHE A 374 22.65 -16.18 14.22
N GLN A 375 22.70 -16.36 12.90
CA GLN A 375 23.12 -17.63 12.30
C GLN A 375 24.57 -18.01 12.65
N ILE A 376 25.47 -17.02 12.67
CA ILE A 376 26.87 -17.24 13.05
C ILE A 376 26.96 -17.73 14.50
N GLU A 377 26.26 -17.07 15.44
CA GLU A 377 26.25 -17.49 16.84
C GLU A 377 25.60 -18.86 17.04
N CYS A 378 24.45 -19.12 16.41
CA CYS A 378 23.82 -20.44 16.46
C CYS A 378 24.74 -21.55 15.93
N ARG A 379 25.50 -21.29 14.85
CA ARG A 379 26.48 -22.26 14.34
C ARG A 379 27.62 -22.52 15.32
N LYS A 380 28.11 -21.50 16.03
CA LYS A 380 29.15 -21.65 17.07
C LYS A 380 28.63 -22.50 18.24
N VAL A 381 27.45 -22.15 18.75
CA VAL A 381 26.81 -22.88 19.87
C VAL A 381 26.51 -24.33 19.46
N SER A 382 26.00 -24.55 18.25
CA SER A 382 25.69 -25.90 17.77
C SER A 382 26.94 -26.78 17.66
N LYS A 383 28.06 -26.24 17.14
CA LYS A 383 29.35 -26.92 17.10
C LYS A 383 29.91 -27.25 18.50
N GLY A 384 29.60 -26.43 19.51
CA GLY A 384 30.07 -26.63 20.88
C GLY A 384 29.28 -27.67 21.69
N LEU A 385 28.07 -28.05 21.27
CA LEU A 385 27.13 -28.83 22.10
C LEU A 385 27.00 -30.32 21.74
N GLY A 386 27.76 -30.85 20.78
CA GLY A 386 27.74 -32.28 20.41
C GLY A 386 26.41 -32.81 19.85
N GLU A 387 26.43 -34.02 19.26
CA GLU A 387 25.30 -34.63 18.52
C GLU A 387 24.21 -35.26 19.41
N ASN A 388 24.42 -35.38 20.73
CA ASN A 388 23.59 -36.19 21.62
C ASN A 388 22.36 -35.49 22.24
N VAL A 389 21.71 -34.55 21.55
CA VAL A 389 20.62 -33.77 22.17
C VAL A 389 19.25 -34.06 21.54
N GLY A 390 18.31 -34.48 22.39
CA GLY A 390 17.00 -35.05 22.04
C GLY A 390 15.98 -34.11 21.36
N PRO A 391 14.72 -34.56 21.21
CA PRO A 391 13.71 -33.97 20.32
C PRO A 391 13.34 -32.51 20.60
N VAL A 392 13.52 -32.04 21.85
CA VAL A 392 13.25 -30.65 22.25
C VAL A 392 14.20 -29.66 21.57
N ARG A 393 15.44 -30.05 21.28
CA ARG A 393 16.41 -29.20 20.58
C ARG A 393 16.07 -29.06 19.09
N SER A 394 15.64 -30.14 18.44
CA SER A 394 15.20 -30.13 17.04
C SER A 394 14.03 -29.15 16.81
N ASP A 395 13.06 -29.10 17.72
CA ASP A 395 11.95 -28.14 17.63
C ASP A 395 12.40 -26.68 17.79
N MET A 396 13.40 -26.44 18.66
CA MET A 396 13.98 -25.11 18.85
C MET A 396 14.80 -24.68 17.62
N ASP A 397 15.64 -25.57 17.09
CA ASP A 397 16.47 -25.32 15.92
C ASP A 397 15.61 -25.01 14.69
N ASN A 398 14.49 -25.72 14.50
CA ASN A 398 13.53 -25.43 13.45
C ASN A 398 12.88 -24.04 13.59
N LEU A 399 12.56 -23.63 14.82
CA LEU A 399 12.01 -22.29 15.08
C LEU A 399 13.04 -21.20 14.78
N LEU A 400 14.27 -21.37 15.27
CA LEU A 400 15.36 -20.43 15.08
C LEU A 400 15.73 -20.28 13.61
N HIS A 401 15.79 -21.40 12.88
CA HIS A 401 15.98 -21.42 11.45
C HIS A 401 14.86 -20.63 10.75
N ARG A 402 13.59 -20.92 11.06
CA ARG A 402 12.45 -20.19 10.48
C ARG A 402 12.56 -18.68 10.71
N LEU A 403 12.80 -18.25 11.94
CA LEU A 403 12.89 -16.83 12.29
C LEU A 403 14.04 -16.15 11.53
N SER A 404 15.20 -16.81 11.44
CA SER A 404 16.35 -16.28 10.72
C SER A 404 16.11 -16.15 9.20
N TYR A 405 15.53 -17.16 8.55
CA TYR A 405 15.21 -17.08 7.12
C TYR A 405 14.14 -16.04 6.82
N CYS A 406 13.12 -15.92 7.68
CA CYS A 406 12.14 -14.84 7.59
C CYS A 406 12.81 -13.47 7.73
N ALA A 407 13.67 -13.27 8.72
CA ALA A 407 14.38 -12.01 8.94
C ALA A 407 15.28 -11.64 7.75
N ILE A 408 16.04 -12.57 7.17
CA ILE A 408 16.83 -12.33 5.95
C ILE A 408 15.92 -11.92 4.79
N GLY A 409 14.82 -12.65 4.57
CA GLY A 409 13.86 -12.33 3.51
C GLY A 409 13.22 -10.95 3.71
N ILE A 410 12.87 -10.59 4.94
CA ILE A 410 12.33 -9.26 5.28
C ILE A 410 13.37 -8.18 4.98
N GLY A 411 14.64 -8.39 5.38
CA GLY A 411 15.73 -7.46 5.07
C GLY A 411 15.92 -7.23 3.58
N ILE A 412 16.01 -8.31 2.80
CA ILE A 412 16.16 -8.25 1.33
C ILE A 412 14.98 -7.54 0.68
N THR A 413 13.75 -7.90 1.07
CA THR A 413 12.55 -7.29 0.49
C THR A 413 12.43 -5.81 0.82
N LEU A 414 12.78 -5.37 2.03
CA LEU A 414 12.85 -3.94 2.39
C LEU A 414 13.87 -3.18 1.52
N LEU A 415 15.04 -3.76 1.28
CA LEU A 415 16.08 -3.14 0.44
C LEU A 415 15.65 -3.07 -1.04
N ILE A 416 15.05 -4.13 -1.59
CA ILE A 416 14.51 -4.12 -2.96
C ILE A 416 13.39 -3.09 -3.09
N GLN A 417 12.48 -3.01 -2.12
CA GLN A 417 11.42 -2.01 -2.10
C GLN A 417 12.00 -0.58 -2.07
N SER A 418 13.06 -0.36 -1.26
CA SER A 418 13.77 0.91 -1.18
C SER A 418 14.42 1.30 -2.51
N LEU A 419 15.05 0.34 -3.20
CA LEU A 419 15.61 0.57 -4.54
C LEU A 419 14.52 0.92 -5.57
N ALA A 420 13.35 0.27 -5.49
CA ALA A 420 12.24 0.58 -6.38
C ALA A 420 11.66 1.98 -6.14
N ILE A 421 11.59 2.45 -4.88
CA ILE A 421 11.21 3.83 -4.54
C ILE A 421 12.23 4.82 -5.13
N LEU A 422 13.53 4.54 -5.00
CA LEU A 422 14.57 5.38 -5.61
C LEU A 422 14.44 5.42 -7.14
N ALA A 423 14.03 4.31 -7.75
CA ALA A 423 13.82 4.21 -9.19
C ALA A 423 12.71 5.15 -9.69
N LEU A 424 11.67 5.44 -8.88
CA LEU A 424 10.62 6.43 -9.21
C LEU A 424 11.16 7.85 -9.39
N ALA A 425 12.30 8.17 -8.77
CA ALA A 425 12.94 9.47 -8.93
C ALA A 425 13.58 9.64 -10.31
N THR A 426 13.77 8.55 -11.08
CA THR A 426 14.43 8.59 -12.38
C THR A 426 13.45 8.87 -13.52
N PRO A 427 13.71 9.87 -14.40
CA PRO A 427 12.82 10.19 -15.51
C PRO A 427 12.61 9.04 -16.50
N ILE A 428 13.62 8.18 -16.70
CA ILE A 428 13.57 7.03 -17.62
C ILE A 428 12.44 6.05 -17.25
N LEU A 429 12.12 5.94 -15.95
CA LEU A 429 11.07 5.05 -15.46
C LEU A 429 9.71 5.74 -15.33
N ARG A 430 9.60 7.03 -15.65
CA ARG A 430 8.33 7.76 -15.79
C ARG A 430 7.71 7.50 -17.17
N THR A 431 7.49 6.23 -17.48
CA THR A 431 6.77 5.77 -18.67
C THR A 431 5.68 4.79 -18.24
N ALA A 432 4.68 4.53 -19.09
CA ALA A 432 3.65 3.53 -18.76
C ALA A 432 4.24 2.12 -18.49
N VAL A 433 5.35 1.77 -19.15
CA VAL A 433 6.10 0.53 -18.87
C VAL A 433 6.78 0.63 -17.50
N GLY A 434 7.57 1.68 -17.29
CA GLY A 434 8.34 1.87 -16.06
C GLY A 434 7.44 1.90 -14.84
N TRP A 435 6.28 2.55 -14.93
CA TRP A 435 5.26 2.54 -13.90
C TRP A 435 4.80 1.13 -13.52
N ASN A 436 4.44 0.31 -14.52
CA ASN A 436 4.02 -1.06 -14.29
C ASN A 436 5.11 -1.89 -13.60
N VAL A 437 6.36 -1.76 -14.05
CA VAL A 437 7.50 -2.46 -13.45
C VAL A 437 7.71 -2.02 -12.01
N VAL A 438 7.80 -0.71 -11.78
CA VAL A 438 8.13 -0.16 -10.46
C VAL A 438 7.03 -0.46 -9.44
N TRP A 439 5.76 -0.24 -9.79
CA TRP A 439 4.66 -0.56 -8.88
C TRP A 439 4.44 -2.07 -8.72
N GLY A 440 4.65 -2.87 -9.76
CA GLY A 440 4.66 -4.32 -9.62
C GLY A 440 5.73 -4.81 -8.62
N VAL A 441 6.92 -4.21 -8.65
CA VAL A 441 7.98 -4.49 -7.67
C VAL A 441 7.61 -3.98 -6.28
N ILE A 442 7.20 -2.72 -6.14
CA ILE A 442 6.86 -2.12 -4.84
C ILE A 442 5.74 -2.92 -4.15
N LEU A 443 4.65 -3.21 -4.87
CA LEU A 443 3.52 -3.97 -4.34
C LEU A 443 3.90 -5.42 -4.08
N GLY A 444 4.46 -6.11 -5.08
CA GLY A 444 4.82 -7.52 -4.96
C GLY A 444 5.80 -7.78 -3.83
N VAL A 445 6.89 -7.02 -3.76
CA VAL A 445 7.89 -7.15 -2.71
C VAL A 445 7.34 -6.73 -1.35
N GLY A 446 6.51 -5.67 -1.30
CA GLY A 446 5.83 -5.23 -0.08
C GLY A 446 4.92 -6.30 0.52
N TYR A 447 4.14 -7.02 -0.30
CA TYR A 447 3.26 -8.08 0.18
C TYR A 447 3.98 -9.41 0.43
N ILE A 448 5.09 -9.70 -0.27
CA ILE A 448 6.00 -10.81 0.09
C ILE A 448 6.61 -10.54 1.47
N LYS A 449 7.10 -9.32 1.72
CA LYS A 449 7.61 -8.89 3.03
C LYS A 449 6.57 -9.13 4.13
N LEU A 450 5.34 -8.68 3.94
CA LEU A 450 4.25 -8.90 4.90
C LEU A 450 3.98 -10.40 5.13
N THR A 451 3.96 -11.21 4.06
CA THR A 451 3.83 -12.67 4.18
C THR A 451 4.94 -13.28 5.03
N LEU A 452 6.19 -12.85 4.85
CA LEU A 452 7.32 -13.31 5.67
C LEU A 452 7.17 -12.91 7.14
N ILE A 453 6.71 -11.69 7.42
CA ILE A 453 6.44 -11.23 8.79
C ILE A 453 5.35 -12.06 9.45
N VAL A 454 4.24 -12.32 8.75
CA VAL A 454 3.16 -13.16 9.26
C VAL A 454 3.67 -14.56 9.59
N HIS A 455 4.49 -15.15 8.72
CA HIS A 455 5.10 -16.46 8.97
C HIS A 455 6.14 -16.47 10.09
N MET A 456 6.87 -15.36 10.30
CA MET A 456 7.76 -15.18 11.44
C MET A 456 6.98 -15.37 12.76
N PHE A 457 5.78 -14.78 12.83
CA PHE A 457 4.89 -14.80 13.99
C PHE A 457 3.95 -16.00 14.09
N ARG A 458 4.17 -17.06 13.30
CA ARG A 458 3.38 -18.29 13.41
C ARG A 458 3.42 -18.85 14.84
N PRO A 459 2.26 -19.07 15.50
CA PRO A 459 2.21 -19.56 16.87
C PRO A 459 2.84 -20.95 16.99
N LYS A 460 3.51 -21.21 18.12
CA LYS A 460 4.05 -22.53 18.43
C LYS A 460 2.89 -23.43 18.84
N ARG A 461 2.69 -24.56 18.14
CA ARG A 461 1.83 -25.64 18.65
C ARG A 461 2.58 -26.27 19.83
N SER A 462 2.09 -26.10 21.06
CA SER A 462 2.76 -26.74 22.20
C SER A 462 2.59 -28.25 22.09
N SER A 463 3.65 -28.99 22.39
CA SER A 463 3.65 -30.46 22.42
C SER A 463 2.62 -30.99 23.44
N GLN A 464 2.35 -30.23 24.50
CA GLN A 464 1.29 -30.49 25.47
C GLN A 464 -0.10 -30.47 24.83
N GLN A 465 -0.35 -29.58 23.87
CA GLN A 465 -1.62 -29.52 23.15
C GLN A 465 -1.83 -30.77 22.25
N ARG A 466 -0.75 -31.34 21.70
CA ARG A 466 -0.82 -32.64 21.00
C ARG A 466 -1.07 -33.78 21.98
N GLN A 467 -0.37 -33.82 23.11
CA GLN A 467 -0.59 -34.85 24.14
C GLN A 467 -2.01 -34.80 24.69
N GLN A 468 -2.59 -33.62 24.94
CA GLN A 468 -3.96 -33.48 25.43
C GLN A 468 -5.01 -34.00 24.43
N VAL A 469 -4.87 -33.68 23.14
CA VAL A 469 -5.75 -34.19 22.07
C VAL A 469 -5.58 -35.71 21.88
N GLN A 470 -4.37 -36.22 22.06
CA GLN A 470 -4.09 -37.65 21.94
C GLN A 470 -4.61 -38.43 23.15
N THR A 471 -4.50 -37.89 24.37
CA THR A 471 -5.12 -38.48 25.56
C THR A 471 -6.65 -38.45 25.52
N THR A 472 -7.28 -37.43 24.95
CA THR A 472 -8.75 -37.42 24.76
C THR A 472 -9.22 -38.32 23.63
N SER A 473 -8.39 -38.54 22.60
CA SER A 473 -8.64 -39.51 21.54
C SER A 473 -8.49 -40.97 22.02
N ASP A 474 -7.51 -41.24 22.90
CA ASP A 474 -7.25 -42.57 23.45
C ASP A 474 -8.16 -42.91 24.64
N SER A 475 -8.73 -41.92 25.32
CA SER A 475 -9.73 -42.13 26.38
C SER A 475 -11.16 -42.32 25.84
N MET A 476 -11.40 -42.18 24.53
CA MET A 476 -12.68 -42.59 23.94
C MET A 476 -12.67 -44.11 23.73
N PRO A 477 -13.60 -44.87 24.34
CA PRO A 477 -13.69 -46.30 24.12
C PRO A 477 -13.87 -46.57 22.62
N LYS A 478 -13.09 -47.49 22.06
CA LYS A 478 -13.15 -47.92 20.65
C LYS A 478 -14.50 -48.52 20.19
N GLY A 479 -15.54 -48.43 21.00
CA GLY A 479 -16.88 -49.00 20.76
C GLY A 479 -17.98 -48.01 20.37
N THR A 480 -17.72 -46.69 20.30
CA THR A 480 -18.80 -45.71 20.01
C THR A 480 -18.52 -44.88 18.75
N ARG A 481 -18.33 -45.56 17.62
CA ARG A 481 -18.67 -44.96 16.32
C ARG A 481 -20.19 -44.99 16.15
N LEU A 482 -20.89 -44.05 16.80
CA LEU A 482 -22.29 -43.81 16.46
C LEU A 482 -22.34 -42.88 15.25
N ALA A 483 -23.00 -43.36 14.19
CA ALA A 483 -23.37 -42.59 13.03
C ALA A 483 -24.16 -41.34 13.46
N ILE A 484 -23.71 -40.17 13.02
CA ILE A 484 -24.48 -38.94 13.14
C ILE A 484 -25.54 -38.97 12.04
N ALA A 485 -26.73 -39.45 12.39
CA ALA A 485 -27.97 -39.06 11.73
C ALA A 485 -28.56 -37.89 12.52
N PRO A 486 -29.05 -36.81 11.87
CA PRO A 486 -29.63 -35.68 12.58
C PRO A 486 -31.07 -36.03 12.94
N HIS A 487 -31.34 -36.33 14.21
CA HIS A 487 -32.71 -36.37 14.72
C HIS A 487 -32.88 -35.37 15.85
N PHE A 488 -33.54 -34.26 15.51
CA PHE A 488 -34.20 -33.37 16.45
C PHE A 488 -35.23 -34.18 17.26
N LYS A 489 -35.09 -34.19 18.58
CA LYS A 489 -36.22 -34.18 19.51
C LYS A 489 -35.74 -33.75 20.89
N GLY A 490 -36.38 -32.71 21.40
CA GLY A 490 -36.09 -32.13 22.71
C GLY A 490 -36.53 -33.06 23.83
N GLU A 491 -35.67 -33.17 24.83
CA GLU A 491 -36.04 -33.70 26.14
C GLU A 491 -35.43 -32.79 27.20
N LYS A 492 -36.34 -32.18 27.98
CA LYS A 492 -36.03 -31.38 29.17
C LYS A 492 -35.65 -32.35 30.29
N GLY A 493 -34.35 -32.60 30.46
CA GLY A 493 -33.80 -33.34 31.59
C GLY A 493 -32.80 -32.47 32.35
N GLY A 494 -33.27 -31.81 33.40
CA GLY A 494 -32.43 -31.00 34.28
C GLY A 494 -31.48 -31.86 35.10
N ILE A 495 -30.20 -31.88 34.73
CA ILE A 495 -29.12 -32.27 35.62
C ILE A 495 -28.51 -30.99 36.17
N SER A 496 -28.98 -30.61 37.36
CA SER A 496 -28.35 -29.60 38.20
C SER A 496 -27.00 -30.14 38.68
N GLN A 497 -25.94 -29.89 37.91
CA GLN A 497 -24.60 -29.93 38.48
C GLN A 497 -24.46 -28.68 39.34
N SER A 498 -24.48 -28.88 40.65
CA SER A 498 -24.17 -27.85 41.63
C SER A 498 -22.84 -27.17 41.24
N PRO A 499 -22.79 -25.83 41.15
CA PRO A 499 -21.55 -25.14 40.90
C PRO A 499 -20.56 -25.44 42.04
N PRO A 500 -19.26 -25.59 41.76
CA PRO A 500 -18.27 -25.82 42.80
C PRO A 500 -18.35 -24.69 43.82
N ASN A 501 -18.54 -25.03 45.10
CA ASN A 501 -18.62 -24.08 46.20
C ASN A 501 -17.36 -23.21 46.23
N CYS A 502 -17.49 -21.99 45.71
CA CYS A 502 -16.48 -20.96 45.80
C CYS A 502 -16.59 -20.31 47.18
N HIS A 503 -15.94 -20.90 48.20
CA HIS A 503 -15.79 -20.23 49.49
C HIS A 503 -14.95 -18.96 49.31
N ARG A 504 -15.47 -17.85 49.83
CA ARG A 504 -14.95 -16.49 49.69
C ARG A 504 -13.69 -16.26 50.50
#